data_AF-A0A2G5TNL2-F1
#
_entry.id   AF-A0A2G5TNL2-F1
#
_cell.length_a   1.000
_cell.length_b   1.000
_cell.length_c   1.000
_cell.angle_alpha   90.00
_cell.angle_beta   90.00
_cell.angle_gamma   90.00
#
_symmetry.space_group_name_H-M   'P 1'
#
loop_
_entity.id
_entity.type
_entity.pdbx_description
1 polymer ?
#
loop_
_entity_poly.entity_id
_entity_poly.type
_entity_poly.pdbx_seq_one_letter_code
_entity_poly.pdbx_strand_id
1 'polypeptide(L)'
;MFRQLSILLVSVAFCSLAAPTSYPTEEQSKAELTAAGMTQGSIDGLEELTKRFTSGFPLVQSNKEATDKFIAEYTAELHQIHA
;
A
#
# COMPACT_ATOMS: atom_id res chain seq x y z
N MET A 1 -32.62 -8.12 20.73
CA MET A 1 -31.20 -7.71 20.60
C MET A 1 -30.34 -8.81 19.98
N PHE A 2 -30.42 -10.07 20.44
CA PHE A 2 -29.62 -11.19 19.91
C PHE A 2 -29.71 -11.41 18.38
N ARG A 3 -30.90 -11.30 17.76
CA ARG A 3 -31.07 -11.52 16.31
C ARG A 3 -30.32 -10.49 15.43
N GLN A 4 -30.23 -9.25 15.90
CA GLN A 4 -29.51 -8.18 15.19
C GLN A 4 -27.99 -8.33 15.36
N LEU A 5 -27.55 -8.74 16.56
CA LEU A 5 -26.15 -9.10 16.85
C LEU A 5 -25.68 -10.28 15.98
N SER A 6 -26.51 -11.29 15.76
CA SER A 6 -26.18 -12.43 14.90
C SER A 6 -26.00 -12.02 13.44
N ILE A 7 -26.86 -11.15 12.90
CA ILE A 7 -26.75 -10.66 11.52
C ILE A 7 -25.47 -9.83 11.36
N LEU A 8 -25.16 -8.97 12.34
CA LEU A 8 -23.93 -8.18 12.34
C LEU A 8 -22.68 -9.07 12.39
N LEU A 9 -22.64 -10.08 13.26
CA LEU A 9 -21.54 -11.05 13.35
C LEU A 9 -21.32 -11.82 12.05
N VAL A 10 -22.41 -12.26 11.40
CA VAL A 10 -22.33 -12.95 10.11
C VAL A 10 -21.79 -12.01 9.03
N SER A 11 -22.26 -10.76 8.96
CA SER A 11 -21.77 -9.79 7.97
C SER A 11 -20.28 -9.47 8.14
N VAL A 12 -19.78 -9.36 9.37
CA VAL A 12 -18.35 -9.12 9.65
C VAL A 12 -17.49 -10.33 9.24
N ALA A 13 -17.97 -11.56 9.47
CA ALA A 13 -17.27 -12.77 9.06
C ALA A 13 -17.15 -12.91 7.52
N PHE A 14 -18.17 -12.46 6.77
CA PHE A 14 -18.09 -12.43 5.31
C PHE A 14 -17.09 -11.40 4.78
N CYS A 15 -16.93 -10.25 5.43
CA CYS A 15 -15.95 -9.24 5.02
C CYS A 15 -14.49 -9.74 5.14
N SER A 16 -14.17 -10.61 6.09
CA SER A 16 -12.82 -11.19 6.21
C SER A 16 -12.47 -12.22 5.14
N LEU A 17 -13.47 -12.81 4.46
CA LEU A 17 -13.26 -13.81 3.40
C LEU A 17 -12.98 -13.19 2.02
N ALA A 18 -13.24 -11.89 1.87
CA ALA A 18 -12.96 -11.14 0.64
C ALA A 18 -11.51 -10.62 0.58
N ALA A 19 -10.73 -10.78 1.65
CA ALA A 19 -9.32 -10.42 1.63
C ALA A 19 -8.55 -11.41 0.74
N PRO A 20 -7.68 -10.95 -0.17
CA PRO A 20 -6.86 -11.84 -0.98
C PRO A 20 -6.02 -12.74 -0.06
N THR A 21 -6.15 -14.06 -0.26
CA THR A 21 -5.48 -15.08 0.57
C THR A 21 -3.98 -15.15 0.32
N SER A 22 -3.50 -14.52 -0.76
CA SER A 22 -2.09 -14.35 -1.08
C SER A 22 -1.90 -13.03 -1.82
N TYR A 23 -1.02 -12.18 -1.32
CA TYR A 23 -0.47 -11.09 -2.11
C TYR A 23 0.63 -11.66 -3.04
N PRO A 24 0.83 -11.08 -4.24
CA PRO A 24 1.96 -11.44 -5.08
C PRO A 24 3.26 -11.21 -4.31
N THR A 25 4.27 -12.04 -4.56
CA THR A 25 5.63 -11.74 -4.11
C THR A 25 6.15 -10.48 -4.81
N GLU A 26 7.21 -9.90 -4.26
CA GLU A 26 7.86 -8.74 -4.90
C GLU A 26 8.26 -9.05 -6.35
N GLU A 27 8.78 -10.24 -6.60
CA GLU A 27 9.20 -10.65 -7.95
C GLU A 27 8.03 -10.88 -8.90
N GLN A 28 6.90 -11.39 -8.39
CA GLN A 28 5.67 -11.48 -9.19
C GLN A 28 5.15 -10.10 -9.54
N SER A 29 5.20 -9.16 -8.60
CA SER A 29 4.79 -7.77 -8.82
C SER A 29 5.67 -7.10 -9.88
N LYS A 30 7.00 -7.24 -9.80
CA LYS A 30 7.92 -6.70 -10.80
C LYS A 30 7.69 -7.29 -12.19
N ALA A 31 7.45 -8.60 -12.27
CA ALA A 31 7.13 -9.27 -13.53
C ALA A 31 5.82 -8.78 -14.14
N GLU A 32 4.78 -8.55 -13.34
CA GLU A 32 3.51 -7.97 -13.78
C GLU A 32 3.67 -6.52 -14.26
N LEU A 33 4.41 -5.68 -13.53
CA LEU A 33 4.67 -4.29 -13.94
C LEU A 33 5.47 -4.23 -15.25
N THR A 34 6.45 -5.13 -15.41
CA THR A 34 7.20 -5.28 -16.67
C THR A 34 6.28 -5.71 -17.81
N ALA A 35 5.42 -6.71 -17.57
CA ALA A 35 4.45 -7.19 -18.55
C ALA A 35 3.41 -6.13 -18.93
N ALA A 36 3.09 -5.21 -18.00
CA ALA A 36 2.24 -4.05 -18.24
C ALA A 36 2.92 -2.92 -19.04
N GLY A 37 4.19 -3.10 -19.40
CA GLY A 37 4.95 -2.16 -20.22
C GLY A 37 5.65 -1.05 -19.43
N MET A 38 5.79 -1.18 -18.10
CA MET A 38 6.59 -0.24 -17.33
C MET A 38 8.09 -0.41 -17.62
N THR A 39 8.82 0.70 -17.62
CA THR A 39 10.28 0.67 -17.75
C THR A 39 10.92 0.18 -16.46
N GLN A 40 12.11 -0.43 -16.57
CA GLN A 40 12.88 -0.85 -15.39
C GLN A 40 13.14 0.33 -14.43
N GLY A 41 13.41 1.53 -14.96
CA GLY A 41 13.61 2.72 -14.13
C GLY A 41 12.36 3.14 -13.34
N SER A 42 11.17 3.02 -13.92
CA SER A 42 9.91 3.26 -13.21
C SER A 42 9.63 2.20 -12.15
N ILE A 43 9.97 0.94 -12.41
CA ILE A 43 9.85 -0.17 -11.44
C ILE A 43 10.81 0.03 -10.27
N ASP A 44 12.08 0.35 -10.55
CA ASP A 44 13.10 0.61 -9.53
C ASP A 44 12.71 1.84 -8.68
N GLY A 45 12.15 2.88 -9.30
CA GLY A 45 11.62 4.05 -8.58
C GLY A 45 10.44 3.71 -7.65
N LEU A 46 9.53 2.84 -8.08
CA LEU A 46 8.45 2.34 -7.22
C LEU A 46 8.98 1.48 -6.06
N GLU A 47 10.02 0.68 -6.30
CA GLU A 47 10.67 -0.11 -5.25
C GLU A 47 11.33 0.81 -4.19
N GLU A 48 12.03 1.86 -4.63
CA GLU A 48 12.65 2.84 -3.74
C GLU A 48 11.62 3.59 -2.90
N LEU A 49 10.52 4.06 -3.50
CA LEU A 49 9.40 4.65 -2.78
C LEU A 49 8.83 3.70 -1.73
N THR A 50 8.61 2.44 -2.10
CA THR A 50 8.07 1.43 -1.19
C THR A 50 8.99 1.24 0.02
N LYS A 51 10.31 1.17 -0.20
CA LYS A 51 11.31 1.10 0.87
C LYS A 51 11.30 2.34 1.75
N ARG A 52 11.18 3.54 1.17
CA ARG A 52 11.12 4.78 1.94
C ARG A 52 9.84 4.89 2.77
N PHE A 53 8.70 4.48 2.22
CA PHE A 53 7.45 4.46 2.97
C PHE A 53 7.52 3.50 4.16
N THR A 54 7.93 2.26 3.90
CA THR A 54 8.00 1.20 4.93
C THR A 54 9.01 1.50 6.04
N SER A 55 10.13 2.14 5.73
CA SER A 55 11.14 2.54 6.73
C SER A 55 10.84 3.88 7.41
N GLY A 56 10.31 4.85 6.68
CA GLY A 56 10.16 6.23 7.16
C GLY A 56 8.81 6.54 7.81
N PHE A 57 7.70 6.01 7.28
CA PHE A 57 6.37 6.31 7.80
C PHE A 57 6.17 5.87 9.26
N PRO A 58 6.62 4.66 9.69
CA PRO A 58 6.48 4.23 11.08
C PRO A 58 7.22 5.12 12.10
N LEU A 59 8.24 5.87 11.66
CA LEU A 59 9.01 6.78 12.51
C LEU A 59 8.28 8.11 12.77
N VAL A 60 7.40 8.52 11.86
CA VAL A 60 6.69 9.81 11.94
C VAL A 60 5.22 9.67 12.33
N GLN A 61 4.64 8.46 12.24
CA GLN A 61 3.21 8.19 12.41
C GLN A 61 2.57 8.70 13.71
N SER A 62 3.35 8.89 14.78
CA SER A 62 2.86 9.37 16.07
C SER A 62 2.79 10.90 16.16
N ASN A 63 3.37 11.62 15.20
CA ASN A 63 3.39 13.08 15.13
C ASN A 63 2.70 13.54 13.84
N LYS A 64 1.58 14.26 14.00
CA LYS A 64 0.76 14.73 12.89
C LYS A 64 1.55 15.63 11.92
N GLU A 65 2.29 16.61 12.44
CA GLU A 65 3.04 17.55 11.61
C GLU A 65 4.16 16.86 10.83
N ALA A 66 4.89 15.94 11.50
CA ALA A 66 5.91 15.13 10.85
C ALA A 66 5.32 14.18 9.81
N THR A 67 4.14 13.61 10.08
CA THR A 67 3.40 12.75 9.14
C THR A 67 2.95 13.54 7.92
N ASP A 68 2.32 14.71 8.12
CA ASP A 68 1.84 15.56 7.02
C ASP A 68 3.01 15.96 6.11
N LYS A 69 4.15 16.35 6.71
CA LYS A 69 5.37 16.69 5.97
C LYS A 69 5.90 15.48 5.19
N PHE A 70 6.00 14.32 5.84
CA PHE A 70 6.45 13.08 5.19
C PHE A 70 5.58 12.71 3.99
N ILE A 71 4.25 12.80 4.12
CA ILE A 71 3.32 12.50 3.03
C ILE A 71 3.45 13.52 1.89
N ALA A 72 3.64 14.80 2.19
CA ALA A 72 3.83 15.83 1.17
C ALA A 72 5.10 15.59 0.35
N GLU A 73 6.23 15.29 1.01
CA GLU A 73 7.50 14.96 0.36
C GLU A 73 7.40 13.66 -0.46
N TYR A 74 6.82 12.61 0.12
CA TYR A 74 6.60 11.33 -0.54
C TYR A 74 5.75 11.47 -1.83
N THR A 75 4.72 12.32 -1.78
CA THR A 75 3.85 12.59 -2.94
C THR A 75 4.57 13.38 -4.02
N ALA A 76 5.45 14.32 -3.65
CA ALA A 76 6.25 15.08 -4.61
C ALA A 76 7.22 14.16 -5.38
N GLU A 77 7.82 13.18 -4.69
CA GLU A 77 8.72 12.20 -5.30
C GLU A 77 7.99 11.20 -6.21
N LEU A 78 6.77 10.79 -5.85
CA LEU A 78 5.90 9.99 -6.72
C LEU A 78 5.70 10.62 -8.11
N HIS A 79 5.54 11.94 -8.17
CA HIS A 79 5.37 12.65 -9.43
C HIS A 79 6.64 12.68 -10.30
N GLN A 80 7.82 12.40 -9.75
CA GLN A 80 9.08 12.37 -10.48
C GLN A 80 9.32 11.03 -11.21
N ILE A 81 8.67 9.94 -10.78
CA ILE A 81 8.86 8.59 -11.37
C ILE A 81 8.15 8.41 -12.71
N HIS A 82 7.27 9.36 -13.07
CA HIS A 82 6.50 9.36 -14.31
C HIS A 82 7.10 10.27 -15.41
N ALA A 83 8.30 10.83 -15.19
CA ALA A 83 8.98 11.73 -16.12
C ALA A 83 10.00 11.02 -17.02
#